data_AF-A0AAD6Y6E8-F1
#
_entry.id   AF-A0AAD6Y6E8-F1
#
_cell.length_a   1.000
_cell.length_b   1.000
_cell.length_c   1.000
_cell.angle_alpha   90.00
_cell.angle_beta   90.00
_cell.angle_gamma   90.00
#
_symmetry.space_group_name_H-M   'P 1'
#
loop_
_entity.id
_entity.type
_entity.pdbx_description
1 polymer ?
#
loop_
_entity_poly.entity_id
_entity_poly.type
_entity_poly.pdbx_seq_one_letter_code
_entity_poly.pdbx_strand_id
1 'polypeptide(L)' 'LAALLVQHGVFPASPTRPRTAMSIDLLELYRALFERSCDAINALASTLRTIYERRGFCVLSRGV' A
#
# COMPACT_ATOMS: atom_id res chain seq x y z
N LEU A 1 13.34 7.33 -17.75
CA LEU A 1 12.34 6.62 -16.92
C LEU A 1 10.96 7.28 -17.00
N ALA A 2 10.84 8.58 -16.68
CA ALA A 2 9.57 9.32 -16.73
C ALA A 2 8.85 9.25 -18.10
N ALA A 3 9.58 9.38 -19.22
CA ALA A 3 9.00 9.31 -20.56
C ALA A 3 8.37 7.94 -20.90
N LEU A 4 8.96 6.84 -20.41
CA LEU A 4 8.46 5.48 -20.64
C LEU A 4 7.14 5.24 -19.89
N LEU A 5 7.04 5.76 -18.67
CA LEU A 5 5.84 5.69 -17.82
C LEU A 5 4.67 6.49 -18.41
N VAL A 6 4.96 7.62 -19.05
CA VAL A 6 3.97 8.42 -19.78
C VAL A 6 3.48 7.69 -21.05
N GLN A 7 4.38 7.07 -21.81
CA GLN A 7 4.03 6.30 -23.01
C GLN A 7 3.10 5.12 -22.70
N HIS A 8 3.31 4.46 -21.57
CA HIS A 8 2.49 3.33 -21.14
C HIS A 8 1.22 3.74 -20.36
N GLY A 9 0.91 5.03 -20.26
CA GLY A 9 -0.31 5.50 -19.58
C GLY A 9 -0.33 5.23 -18.07
N VAL A 10 0.82 4.92 -17.48
CA VAL A 10 0.98 4.59 -16.06
C VAL A 10 1.24 5.83 -15.21
N PHE A 11 1.35 7.00 -15.85
CA PHE A 11 1.49 8.27 -15.17
C PHE A 11 0.09 8.86 -14.91
N PRO A 12 -0.30 9.15 -13.66
CA PRO A 12 -1.66 9.57 -13.30
C PRO A 12 -2.06 10.98 -13.81
N ALA A 13 -1.19 11.64 -14.58
CA ALA A 13 -1.46 12.93 -15.21
C ALA A 13 -1.46 12.81 -16.73
N SER A 14 -2.54 13.26 -17.37
CA SER A 14 -2.69 13.33 -18.82
C SER A 14 -1.50 14.08 -19.44
N PRO A 15 -0.80 13.50 -20.45
CA PRO A 15 0.33 14.17 -21.11
C PRO A 15 -0.08 15.46 -21.84
N THR A 16 -1.36 15.60 -22.18
CA THR A 16 -1.92 16.77 -22.86
C THR A 16 -2.44 17.85 -21.91
N ARG A 17 -2.68 17.53 -20.63
CA ARG A 17 -3.14 18.48 -19.60
C ARG A 17 -2.64 18.05 -18.21
N PRO A 18 -1.45 18.50 -17.78
CA PRO A 18 -0.98 18.29 -16.42
C PRO A 18 -1.79 19.22 -15.51
N ARG A 19 -3.00 18.81 -15.10
CA ARG A 19 -3.85 19.61 -14.20
C ARG A 19 -3.50 19.43 -12.72
N THR A 20 -2.61 18.50 -12.40
CA THR A 20 -2.18 18.28 -11.02
C THR A 20 -0.72 17.86 -11.01
N ALA A 21 0.17 18.78 -10.67
CA ALA A 21 1.50 18.43 -10.23
C ALA A 21 1.37 17.80 -8.84
N MET A 22 1.60 16.49 -8.74
CA MET A 22 1.68 15.82 -7.45
C MET A 22 3.08 16.05 -6.88
N SER A 23 3.16 16.56 -5.65
CA SER A 23 4.45 16.72 -4.97
C SER A 23 5.09 15.34 -4.73
N ILE A 24 6.37 15.20 -5.07
CA ILE A 24 7.14 13.97 -4.82
C ILE A 24 7.25 13.73 -3.31
N ASP A 25 7.46 14.78 -2.52
CA ASP A 25 7.52 14.71 -1.05
C ASP A 25 6.21 14.19 -0.46
N LEU A 26 5.07 14.55 -1.07
CA LEU A 26 3.75 14.06 -0.66
C LEU A 26 3.62 12.55 -0.92
N LEU A 27 4.15 12.07 -2.04
CA LEU A 27 4.13 10.65 -2.37
C LEU A 27 5.05 9.85 -1.43
N GLU A 28 6.22 10.39 -1.09
CA GLU A 28 7.12 9.79 -0.10
C GLU A 28 6.49 9.74 1.29
N LEU A 29 5.84 10.82 1.71
CA LEU A 29 5.07 10.87 2.96
C LEU A 29 3.95 9.81 2.97
N TYR A 30 3.18 9.71 1.88
CA TYR A 30 2.12 8.71 1.77
C TYR A 30 2.68 7.29 1.83
N ARG A 31 3.80 7.02 1.15
CA ARG A 31 4.48 5.71 1.20
C ARG A 31 4.91 5.35 2.62
N ALA A 32 5.59 6.27 3.31
CA ALA A 32 6.05 6.04 4.68
C ALA A 32 4.89 5.82 5.66
N LEU A 33 3.80 6.58 5.48
CA LEU A 33 2.58 6.40 6.28
C LEU A 33 1.93 5.05 6.00
N PHE A 34 1.84 4.66 4.72
CA PHE A 34 1.25 3.40 4.30
C PHE A 34 2.03 2.22 4.89
N GLU A 35 3.36 2.18 4.70
CA GLU A 35 4.24 1.14 5.24
C GLU A 35 4.05 0.97 6.75
N ARG A 36 4.15 2.07 7.51
CA ARG A 36 3.97 2.04 8.96
C ARG A 36 2.56 1.59 9.39
N SER A 37 1.53 1.99 8.65
CA SER A 37 0.15 1.57 8.94
C SER A 37 -0.07 0.09 8.65
N CYS A 38 0.49 -0.42 7.56
CA CYS A 38 0.46 -1.82 7.20
C CYS A 38 1.18 -2.67 8.24
N ASP A 39 2.34 -2.24 8.72
CA ASP A 39 3.07 -2.95 9.77
C ASP A 39 2.25 -3.07 11.05
N ALA A 40 1.56 -1.99 11.46
CA ALA A 40 0.68 -2.00 12.63
C ALA A 40 -0.52 -2.95 12.45
N ILE A 41 -1.17 -2.92 11.28
CA ILE A 41 -2.30 -3.80 10.97
C ILE A 41 -1.84 -5.26 10.91
N ASN A 42 -0.68 -5.53 10.29
CA ASN A 42 -0.10 -6.87 10.20
C ASN A 42 0.29 -7.41 11.58
N ALA A 43 0.87 -6.59 12.45
CA ALA A 43 1.18 -6.97 13.83
C ALA A 43 -0.10 -7.30 14.63
N LEU A 44 -1.16 -6.51 14.45
CA LEU A 44 -2.45 -6.75 15.05
C LEU A 44 -3.08 -8.06 14.53
N ALA A 45 -3.09 -8.26 13.21
CA ALA A 45 -3.61 -9.49 12.59
C ALA A 45 -2.83 -10.73 13.06
N SER A 46 -1.51 -10.63 13.18
CA SER A 46 -0.65 -11.70 13.70
C SER A 46 -0.98 -12.03 15.16
N THR A 47 -1.14 -10.99 15.99
CA THR A 47 -1.50 -11.16 17.41
C THR A 47 -2.87 -11.80 17.56
N LEU A 48 -3.86 -11.35 16.78
CA LEU A 48 -5.20 -11.94 16.74
C LEU A 48 -5.12 -13.41 16.33
N ARG A 49 -4.36 -13.73 15.28
CA ARG A 49 -4.16 -15.11 14.86
C ARG A 49 -3.63 -15.98 16.00
N THR A 50 -2.59 -15.54 16.70
CA THR A 50 -2.04 -16.28 17.86
C THR A 50 -3.09 -16.45 18.96
N ILE A 51 -3.91 -15.43 19.25
CA ILE A 51 -4.97 -15.53 20.25
C ILE A 51 -6.04 -16.55 19.83
N TYR A 52 -6.45 -16.54 18.57
CA TYR A 52 -7.46 -17.47 18.06
C TYR A 52 -6.93 -18.91 18.01
N GLU A 53 -5.69 -19.13 17.57
CA GLU A 53 -5.05 -20.44 17.58
C GLU A 53 -4.90 -21.01 18.99
N ARG A 54 -4.49 -20.19 19.97
CA ARG A 54 -4.43 -20.59 21.39
C ARG A 54 -5.78 -21.02 21.96
N ARG A 55 -6.88 -20.49 21.42
CA ARG A 55 -8.24 -20.84 21.82
C ARG A 55 -8.81 -22.02 21.01
N GLY A 56 -8.00 -22.65 20.16
CA GLY A 56 -8.39 -23.83 19.37
C GLY A 56 -9.11 -23.50 18.06
N PHE A 57 -9.17 -22.23 17.64
CA PHE A 57 -9.76 -21.85 16.37
C PHE A 57 -8.72 -21.95 15.24
N CYS A 58 -9.10 -22.60 14.13
CA CYS A 58 -8.29 -22.63 12.92
C CYS A 58 -8.47 -21.32 12.13
N VAL A 59 -7.43 -20.49 12.09
CA VAL A 59 -7.43 -19.25 11.30
C VAL A 59 -7.15 -19.59 9.84
N LEU A 60 -8.19 -19.54 9.00
CA LEU A 60 -8.09 -19.77 7.55
C LEU A 60 -7.34 -18.59 6.91
N SER A 61 -6.02 -18.74 6.79
CA SER A 61 -5.20 -17.82 6.03
C SER A 61 -5.40 -18.11 4.55
N ARG A 62 -6.42 -17.51 3.91
CA ARG A 62 -6.49 -17.54 2.43
C ARG A 62 -5.46 -16.53 1.93
N GLY A 63 -4.24 -17.02 1.68
CA GLY A 63 -3.19 -16.24 1.04
C GLY A 63 -3.74 -15.67 -0.28
N VAL A 64 -3.68 -14.36 -0.41
CA VAL A 64 -3.91 -13.64 -1.66
C VAL A 64 -2.60 -13.63 -2.43
#